data_AF-A0A2A5VKC8-F1
#
_entry.id   AF-A0A2A5VKC8-F1
#
_cell.length_a   1.000
_cell.length_b   1.000
_cell.length_c   1.000
_cell.angle_alpha   90.00
_cell.angle_beta   90.00
_cell.angle_gamma   90.00
#
_symmetry.space_group_name_H-M   'P 1'
#
loop_
_entity.id
_entity.type
_entity.pdbx_description
1 polymer ?
#
loop_
_entity_poly.entity_id
_entity_poly.type
_entity_poly.pdbx_seq_one_letter_code
_entity_poly.pdbx_strand_id
1 'polypeptide(L)' 'MAAAGDVVIWGCSALVIFGVASYVFFEVLKRWRVGLRLSALDESLLYDDGVSVEVITDTPIGSSVVGGVVAEFVEESP' A
#
# COMPACT_ATOMS: atom_id res chain seq x y z
N MET A 1 2.82 15.42 -45.56
CA MET A 1 2.33 16.17 -44.38
C MET A 1 1.74 15.26 -43.29
N ALA A 2 1.21 14.07 -43.62
CA ALA A 2 0.67 13.12 -42.63
C ALA A 2 1.71 12.55 -41.64
N ALA A 3 2.89 12.13 -42.13
CA ALA A 3 3.88 11.44 -41.30
C ALA A 3 4.42 12.24 -40.10
N ALA A 4 4.53 13.58 -40.22
CA ALA A 4 5.00 14.41 -39.11
C ALA A 4 3.96 14.52 -37.99
N GLY A 5 2.68 14.61 -38.33
CA GLY A 5 1.58 14.64 -37.36
C GLY A 5 1.49 13.32 -36.59
N ASP A 6 1.58 12.19 -37.28
CA ASP A 6 1.53 10.86 -36.66
C ASP A 6 2.67 10.64 -35.66
N VAL A 7 3.89 11.09 -35.99
CA VAL A 7 5.06 11.01 -35.09
C VAL A 7 4.85 11.85 -33.83
N VAL A 8 4.28 13.06 -33.96
CA VAL A 8 4.00 13.93 -32.81
C VAL A 8 2.92 13.30 -31.91
N ILE A 9 1.86 12.76 -32.49
CA ILE A 9 0.78 12.09 -31.73
C ILE A 9 1.35 10.92 -30.93
N TRP A 10 2.09 10.02 -31.58
CA TRP A 10 2.73 8.89 -30.91
C TRP A 10 3.69 9.32 -29.80
N GLY A 11 4.51 10.35 -30.05
CA GLY A 11 5.45 10.89 -29.07
C GLY A 11 4.74 11.44 -27.83
N CYS A 12 3.70 12.26 -28.01
CA CYS A 12 2.92 12.81 -26.90
C CYS A 12 2.19 11.70 -26.12
N SER A 13 1.58 10.74 -26.81
CA SER A 13 0.91 9.61 -26.16
C SER A 13 1.88 8.74 -25.36
N ALA A 14 3.04 8.41 -25.94
CA ALA A 14 4.06 7.63 -25.25
C ALA A 14 4.54 8.34 -23.99
N LEU A 15 4.82 9.65 -24.05
CA LEU A 15 5.28 10.43 -22.90
C LEU A 15 4.28 10.35 -21.73
N VAL A 16 2.99 10.55 -22.01
CA VAL A 16 1.96 10.49 -20.96
C VAL A 16 1.85 9.08 -20.39
N ILE A 17 1.82 8.06 -21.25
CA ILE A 17 1.72 6.65 -20.82
C ILE A 17 2.93 6.27 -19.96
N PHE A 18 4.15 6.58 -20.39
CA PHE A 18 5.36 6.31 -19.61
C PHE A 18 5.41 7.12 -18.32
N GLY A 19 4.94 8.37 -18.33
CA GLY A 19 4.82 9.18 -17.12
C GLY A 19 3.91 8.54 -16.09
N VAL A 20 2.71 8.12 -16.50
CA VAL A 20 1.75 7.46 -15.59
C VAL A 20 2.26 6.08 -15.16
N ALA A 21 2.77 5.27 -16.09
CA ALA A 21 3.27 3.94 -15.80
C ALA A 21 4.46 3.99 -14.84
N SER A 22 5.40 4.91 -15.04
CA SER A 22 6.54 5.09 -14.13
C SER A 22 6.06 5.53 -12.74
N TYR A 23 5.14 6.49 -12.65
CA TYR A 23 4.58 6.92 -11.36
C TYR A 23 3.95 5.74 -10.59
N VAL A 24 3.07 4.97 -11.24
CA VAL A 24 2.43 3.80 -10.63
C VAL A 24 3.47 2.77 -10.21
N PHE A 25 4.45 2.49 -11.08
CA PHE A 25 5.52 1.55 -10.77
C PHE A 25 6.33 1.96 -9.53
N PHE A 26 6.68 3.25 -9.40
CA PHE A 26 7.38 3.75 -8.22
C PHE A 26 6.53 3.68 -6.95
N GLU A 27 5.24 3.96 -7.04
CA GLU A 27 4.31 3.80 -5.90
C GLU A 27 4.21 2.34 -5.44
N VAL A 28 4.18 1.38 -6.37
CA VAL A 28 4.20 -0.05 -6.06
C VAL A 28 5.52 -0.45 -5.39
N LEU A 29 6.66 -0.01 -5.91
CA LEU A 29 7.96 -0.27 -5.31
C LEU A 29 8.08 0.31 -3.89
N LYS A 30 7.57 1.51 -3.65
CA LYS A 30 7.53 2.12 -2.31
C LYS A 30 6.74 1.24 -1.34
N ARG A 31 5.52 0.85 -1.71
CA ARG A 31 4.67 -0.03 -0.88
C ARG A 31 5.33 -1.38 -0.62
N TRP A 32 5.93 -1.99 -1.64
CA TRP A 32 6.60 -3.27 -1.49
C TRP A 32 7.81 -3.19 -0.55
N ARG A 33 8.63 -2.13 -0.67
CA ARG A 33 9.77 -1.90 0.23
C ARG A 33 9.34 -1.73 1.69
N VAL A 34 8.25 -0.99 1.94
CA VAL A 34 7.68 -0.86 3.28
C VAL A 34 7.19 -2.21 3.79
N GLY A 35 6.50 -3.00 2.96
CA GLY A 35 6.05 -4.34 3.33
C GLY A 35 7.18 -5.30 3.71
N LEU A 36 8.30 -5.27 2.99
CA LEU A 36 9.50 -6.04 3.33
C LEU A 36 10.07 -5.63 4.70
N ARG A 37 10.19 -4.32 4.97
CA ARG A 37 10.69 -3.81 6.25
C ARG A 37 9.76 -4.16 7.42
N LEU A 38 8.44 -4.10 7.21
CA LEU A 38 7.45 -4.55 8.20
C LEU A 38 7.60 -6.05 8.49
N SER A 39 7.81 -6.89 7.47
CA SER A 39 8.02 -8.33 7.65
C SER A 39 9.31 -8.66 8.40
N ALA A 40 10.31 -7.77 8.32
CA ALA A 40 11.56 -7.86 9.04
C ALA A 40 11.52 -7.23 10.45
N LEU A 41 10.36 -6.73 10.89
CA LEU A 41 10.18 -6.04 12.17
C LEU A 41 11.14 -4.85 12.34
N ASP A 42 11.39 -4.12 11.26
CA ASP A 42 12.35 -3.02 11.25
C ASP A 42 11.84 -1.78 12.01
N GLU A 43 12.37 -1.54 13.20
CA GLU A 43 12.02 -0.41 14.08
C GLU A 43 12.31 0.96 13.47
N SER A 44 13.23 1.05 12.51
CA SER A 44 13.54 2.32 11.85
C SER A 44 12.38 2.87 11.01
N LEU A 45 11.32 2.06 10.77
CA LEU A 45 10.05 2.52 10.18
C LEU A 45 9.30 3.52 11.07
N LEU A 46 9.52 3.51 12.39
CA LEU A 46 8.88 4.45 13.33
C LEU A 46 9.28 5.91 13.07
N TYR A 47 10.40 6.12 12.38
CA TYR A 47 10.96 7.44 12.07
C TYR A 47 10.92 7.76 10.57
N ASP A 48 10.23 6.95 9.77
CA ASP A 48 10.15 7.13 8.31
C ASP A 48 8.97 8.05 7.96
N ASP A 49 9.23 9.15 7.24
CA ASP A 49 8.21 10.10 6.79
C ASP A 49 7.13 9.46 5.90
N GLY A 50 7.41 8.30 5.29
CA GLY A 50 6.48 7.58 4.43
C GLY A 50 5.45 6.72 5.18
N VAL A 51 5.54 6.59 6.51
CA VAL A 51 4.69 5.71 7.32
C VAL A 51 4.10 6.46 8.50
N SER A 52 2.77 6.43 8.64
CA SER A 52 2.09 6.97 9.81
C SER A 52 1.81 5.84 10.80
N VAL A 53 2.24 6.03 12.05
CA VAL A 53 2.00 5.10 13.15
C VAL A 53 1.05 5.76 14.13
N GLU A 54 -0.11 5.15 14.33
CA GLU A 54 -1.13 5.62 15.26
C GLU A 54 -1.27 4.62 16.40
N VAL A 55 -1.26 5.12 17.65
CA VAL A 55 -1.49 4.30 18.84
C VAL A 55 -2.98 4.36 19.17
N ILE A 56 -3.69 3.26 18.94
CA ILE A 56 -5.12 3.13 19.29
C ILE A 56 -5.21 2.87 20.80
N THR A 57 -5.47 3.92 21.59
CA THR A 57 -5.55 3.83 23.06
C THR A 57 -6.94 3.53 23.61
N ASP A 58 -8.00 3.77 22.84
CA ASP A 58 -9.37 3.50 23.27
C ASP A 58 -10.03 2.46 22.36
N THR A 59 -10.32 1.30 22.92
CA THR A 59 -11.27 0.34 22.34
C THR A 59 -12.46 0.20 23.27
N PRO A 60 -13.67 -0.13 22.75
CA PRO A 60 -14.87 -0.24 23.58
C PRO A 60 -14.65 -1.17 24.77
N ILE A 61 -15.34 -0.91 25.89
CA ILE A 61 -15.29 -1.75 27.09
C ILE A 61 -15.58 -3.20 26.70
N GLY A 62 -14.62 -4.10 26.92
CA GLY A 62 -14.70 -5.51 26.54
C GLY A 62 -13.82 -5.92 25.34
N SER A 63 -13.12 -4.98 24.71
CA SER A 63 -12.16 -5.28 23.64
C SER A 63 -10.84 -5.83 24.17
N SER A 64 -10.32 -6.88 23.53
CA SER A 64 -8.97 -7.40 23.76
C SER A 64 -8.26 -7.58 22.42
N VAL A 65 -6.99 -7.15 22.34
CA VAL A 65 -6.15 -7.37 21.16
C VAL A 65 -5.62 -8.80 21.23
N VAL A 66 -6.21 -9.71 20.45
CA VAL A 66 -5.81 -11.13 20.41
C VAL A 66 -5.03 -11.41 19.12
N GLY A 67 -3.77 -11.81 19.26
CA GLY A 67 -2.95 -12.25 18.13
C GLY A 67 -3.38 -13.63 17.63
N GLY A 68 -4.10 -13.69 16.52
CA GLY A 68 -4.19 -14.89 15.68
C GLY A 68 -5.12 -16.02 16.16
N VAL A 69 -6.26 -15.73 16.78
CA VAL A 69 -7.27 -16.77 17.09
C VAL A 69 -8.67 -16.34 16.64
N VAL A 70 -9.40 -17.28 16.02
CA VAL A 70 -10.75 -17.13 15.43
C VAL A 70 -11.76 -16.66 16.47
N ALA A 71 -12.64 -15.74 16.08
CA ALA A 71 -13.48 -14.95 17.01
C ALA A 71 -14.49 -15.77 17.83
N GLU A 72 -15.16 -16.80 17.28
CA GLU A 72 -15.97 -17.77 18.08
C GLU A 72 -16.44 -18.96 17.21
N PHE A 73 -16.57 -20.16 17.80
CA PHE A 73 -17.34 -21.28 17.22
C PHE A 73 -18.66 -21.41 17.99
N VAL A 74 -19.79 -21.24 17.28
CA VAL A 74 -21.13 -21.33 17.86
C VAL A 74 -21.57 -22.79 17.89
N GLU A 75 -21.53 -23.42 19.07
CA GLU A 75 -22.28 -24.66 19.33
C GLU A 75 -23.48 -24.35 20.22
N GLU A 76 -24.66 -24.64 19.67
CA GLU A 76 -25.97 -24.43 20.30
C GLU A 76 -26.25 -25.58 21.28
N SER A 77 -26.63 -25.24 22.53
CA SER A 77 -26.95 -26.23 23.56
C SER A 77 -27.97 -25.62 24.56
N PRO A 78 -28.91 -26.41 25.13
CA PRO A 78 -28.94 -27.87 25.24
C PRO A 78 -30.09 -28.60 24.52
#